data_AF-A0A3C1VE80-F1
#
_entry.id   AF-A0A3C1VE80-F1
#
_cell.length_a   1.000
_cell.length_b   1.000
_cell.length_c   1.000
_cell.angle_alpha   90.00
_cell.angle_beta   90.00
_cell.angle_gamma   90.00
#
_symmetry.space_group_name_H-M   'P 1'
#
loop_
_entity.id
_entity.type
_entity.pdbx_description
1 polymer ?
#
loop_
_entity_poly.entity_id
_entity_poly.type
_entity_poly.pdbx_seq_one_letter_code
_entity_poly.pdbx_strand_id
1 'polypeptide(L)'
;MKKTKIDLSEKYAKYARHEINGLTRAILKIWQANREFRMRDTQFEDYEKLGAAYTGLLEKIDARNRELTKMRKERDKLAPKLVVLNTRARSGMRGYFGAQSPEFAQIRTGQSHHAVRQPQEPAAAKSESPAKPGASSDS
;
A
#
# COMPACT_ATOMS: atom_id res chain seq x y z
N MET A 1 -22.15 22.96 -34.64
CA MET A 1 -21.41 21.67 -34.64
C MET A 1 -20.42 21.64 -33.48
N LYS A 2 -20.45 20.63 -32.62
CA LYS A 2 -19.46 20.44 -31.54
C LYS A 2 -18.44 19.41 -32.01
N LYS A 3 -17.15 19.77 -32.09
CA LYS A 3 -16.07 18.81 -32.41
C LYS A 3 -15.77 17.99 -31.16
N THR A 4 -16.18 16.72 -31.14
CA THR A 4 -15.80 15.78 -30.08
C THR A 4 -14.29 15.59 -30.12
N LYS A 5 -13.58 16.08 -29.10
CA LYS A 5 -12.16 15.73 -28.92
C LYS A 5 -12.11 14.24 -28.59
N ILE A 6 -11.60 13.44 -29.51
CA ILE A 6 -11.30 12.03 -29.24
C ILE A 6 -10.24 12.01 -28.15
N ASP A 7 -10.54 11.41 -27.00
CA ASP A 7 -9.52 11.19 -25.98
C ASP A 7 -8.58 10.07 -26.46
N LEU A 8 -7.41 10.48 -26.92
CA LEU A 8 -6.38 9.58 -27.41
C LEU A 8 -5.60 8.92 -26.26
N SER A 9 -5.76 9.39 -25.02
CA SER A 9 -5.06 8.88 -23.83
C SER A 9 -5.31 7.39 -23.62
N GLU A 10 -6.57 6.95 -23.61
CA GLU A 10 -6.93 5.54 -23.44
C GLU A 10 -6.47 4.67 -24.63
N LYS A 11 -6.51 5.21 -25.84
CA LYS A 11 -6.16 4.47 -27.07
C LYS A 11 -4.66 4.13 -27.15
N TYR A 12 -3.79 5.02 -26.65
CA TYR A 12 -2.33 4.82 -26.67
C TYR A 12 -1.77 4.19 -25.38
N ALA A 13 -2.59 3.99 -24.34
CA ALA A 13 -2.18 3.35 -23.08
C ALA A 13 -1.63 1.91 -23.22
N LYS A 14 -1.84 1.25 -24.37
CA LYS A 14 -1.37 -0.12 -24.64
C LYS A 14 0.10 -0.26 -25.06
N TYR A 15 0.77 0.82 -25.45
CA TYR A 15 2.16 0.72 -25.92
C TYR A 15 3.16 0.77 -24.75
N ALA A 16 4.05 -0.21 -24.66
CA ALA A 16 5.10 -0.19 -23.64
C ALA A 16 6.12 0.91 -23.95
N ARG A 17 6.63 1.59 -22.90
CA ARG A 17 7.53 2.76 -23.05
C ARG A 17 8.76 2.50 -23.93
N HIS A 18 9.28 1.27 -23.90
CA HIS A 18 10.42 0.85 -24.73
C HIS A 18 10.04 0.65 -26.21
N GLU A 19 8.81 0.21 -26.51
CA GLU A 19 8.31 0.04 -27.88
C GLU A 19 8.17 1.38 -28.58
N ILE A 20 7.61 2.40 -27.88
CA ILE A 20 7.50 3.77 -28.40
C ILE A 20 8.89 4.33 -28.75
N ASN A 21 9.85 4.26 -27.82
CA ASN A 21 11.22 4.72 -28.07
C ASN A 21 11.97 3.94 -29.17
N GLY A 22 11.65 2.66 -29.38
CA GLY A 22 12.17 1.87 -30.50
C GLY A 22 11.58 2.34 -31.83
N LEU A 23 10.25 2.43 -31.88
CA LEU A 23 9.48 2.81 -33.06
C LEU A 23 9.79 4.23 -33.53
N THR A 24 9.83 5.21 -32.62
CA THR A 24 10.19 6.61 -32.94
C THR A 24 11.58 6.71 -33.57
N ARG A 25 12.57 5.98 -33.04
CA ARG A 25 13.92 5.95 -33.63
C ARG A 25 13.97 5.28 -35.00
N ALA A 26 13.19 4.21 -35.20
CA ALA A 26 13.08 3.56 -36.50
C ALA A 26 12.42 4.49 -37.55
N ILE A 27 11.32 5.17 -37.18
CA ILE A 27 10.62 6.13 -38.04
C ILE A 27 11.52 7.30 -38.41
N LEU A 28 12.22 7.92 -37.44
CA LEU A 28 13.18 9.00 -37.71
C LEU A 28 14.27 8.57 -38.69
N LYS A 29 14.86 7.38 -38.50
CA LYS A 29 15.88 6.85 -39.42
C LYS A 29 15.36 6.64 -40.83
N ILE A 30 14.13 6.12 -40.98
CA ILE A 30 13.49 5.91 -42.30
C ILE A 30 13.18 7.26 -42.96
N TRP A 31 12.62 8.22 -42.22
CA TRP A 31 12.28 9.55 -42.74
C TRP A 31 13.53 10.31 -43.17
N GLN A 32 14.59 10.29 -42.36
CA GLN A 32 15.86 10.95 -42.69
C GLN A 32 16.52 10.38 -43.95
N ALA A 33 16.35 9.08 -44.22
CA ALA A 33 16.82 8.42 -45.44
C ALA A 33 15.94 8.73 -46.67
N ASN A 34 14.68 9.10 -46.49
CA ASN A 34 13.70 9.32 -47.55
C ASN A 34 13.20 10.77 -47.55
N ARG A 35 14.03 11.70 -48.05
CA ARG A 35 13.74 13.16 -48.04
C ARG A 35 12.48 13.58 -48.80
N GLU A 36 11.94 12.72 -49.66
CA GLU A 36 10.67 12.95 -50.36
C GLU A 36 9.44 12.62 -49.49
N PHE A 37 9.60 11.85 -48.42
CA PHE A 37 8.51 11.50 -47.52
C PHE A 37 8.04 12.73 -46.74
N ARG A 38 6.74 13.03 -46.84
CA ARG A 38 6.08 14.14 -46.15
C ARG A 38 4.78 13.66 -45.52
N MET A 39 4.60 14.00 -44.24
CA MET A 39 3.29 13.94 -43.60
C MET A 39 2.51 15.24 -43.87
N ARG A 40 1.18 15.16 -43.89
CA ARG A 40 0.31 16.33 -44.13
C ARG A 40 0.39 17.36 -43.00
N ASP A 41 0.46 16.88 -41.76
CA ASP A 41 0.20 17.69 -40.56
C ASP A 41 1.42 17.79 -39.60
N THR A 42 2.61 17.33 -40.01
CA THR A 42 3.81 17.31 -39.15
C THR A 42 5.09 17.30 -39.98
N GLN A 43 6.11 18.06 -39.57
CA GLN A 43 7.44 18.03 -40.18
C GLN A 43 8.39 17.08 -39.43
N PHE A 44 9.51 16.73 -40.07
CA PHE A 44 10.52 15.83 -39.48
C PHE A 44 11.03 16.41 -38.14
N GLU A 45 11.33 17.70 -38.13
CA GLU A 45 11.86 18.46 -37.01
C GLU A 45 10.89 18.48 -35.81
N ASP A 46 9.58 18.50 -36.05
CA ASP A 46 8.58 18.47 -34.99
C ASP A 46 8.43 17.07 -34.39
N TYR A 47 8.48 16.03 -35.24
CA TYR A 47 8.49 14.64 -34.81
C TYR A 47 9.78 14.30 -34.02
N GLU A 48 10.93 14.80 -34.46
CA GLU A 48 12.22 14.66 -33.77
C GLU A 48 12.22 15.34 -32.40
N LYS A 49 11.79 16.62 -32.32
CA LYS A 49 11.64 17.36 -31.04
C LYS A 49 10.73 16.62 -30.07
N LEU A 50 9.59 16.08 -30.55
CA LEU A 50 8.66 15.34 -29.70
C LEU A 50 9.26 14.02 -29.19
N GLY A 51 9.97 13.28 -30.04
CA GLY A 51 10.70 12.06 -29.66
C GLY A 51 11.82 12.32 -28.65
N ALA A 52 12.58 13.40 -28.82
CA ALA A 52 13.62 13.83 -27.88
C ALA A 52 13.01 14.27 -26.54
N ALA A 53 11.92 15.05 -26.55
CA ALA A 53 11.22 15.47 -25.34
C ALA A 53 10.63 14.28 -24.55
N TYR A 54 10.04 13.30 -25.25
CA TYR A 54 9.54 12.08 -24.65
C TYR A 54 10.67 11.23 -24.03
N THR A 55 11.79 11.07 -24.73
CA THR A 55 12.97 10.37 -24.20
C THR A 55 13.52 11.05 -22.95
N GLY A 56 13.72 12.37 -22.98
CA GLY A 56 14.18 13.14 -21.82
C GLY A 56 13.20 13.15 -20.64
N LEU A 57 11.90 12.95 -20.87
CA LEU A 57 10.92 12.74 -19.80
C LEU A 57 11.13 11.37 -19.11
N LEU A 58 11.36 10.31 -19.89
CA LEU A 58 11.62 8.97 -19.37
C LEU A 58 12.90 8.92 -18.53
N GLU A 59 13.97 9.56 -18.99
CA GLU A 59 15.23 9.67 -18.23
C GLU A 59 15.04 10.39 -16.89
N LYS A 60 14.24 11.47 -16.85
CA LYS A 60 13.87 12.17 -15.62
C LYS A 60 13.06 11.28 -14.68
N ILE A 61 12.11 10.50 -15.19
CA ILE A 61 11.32 9.54 -14.41
C ILE A 61 12.24 8.48 -13.79
N ASP A 62 13.18 7.92 -14.57
CA ASP A 62 14.12 6.92 -14.07
C ASP A 62 15.10 7.48 -13.03
N ALA A 63 15.56 8.72 -13.21
CA ALA A 63 16.36 9.41 -12.20
C ALA A 63 15.60 9.59 -10.88
N ARG A 64 14.33 10.02 -10.93
CA ARG A 64 13.46 10.14 -9.74
C ARG A 64 13.13 8.78 -9.11
N ASN A 65 12.94 7.73 -9.91
CA ASN A 65 12.75 6.38 -9.38
C ASN A 65 13.99 5.86 -8.61
N ARG A 66 15.21 6.19 -9.07
CA ARG A 66 16.45 5.87 -8.36
C ARG A 66 16.57 6.65 -7.04
N GLU A 67 16.26 7.94 -7.04
CA GLU A 67 16.21 8.79 -5.85
C GLU A 67 15.20 8.26 -4.82
N LEU A 68 13.98 7.97 -5.26
CA LEU A 68 12.90 7.40 -4.45
C LEU A 68 13.28 6.02 -3.89
N THR A 69 14.02 5.21 -4.65
CA THR A 69 14.57 3.93 -4.17
C THR A 69 15.60 4.11 -3.05
N LYS A 70 16.43 5.16 -3.10
CA LYS A 70 17.36 5.49 -2.00
C LYS A 70 16.58 5.88 -0.73
N MET A 71 15.61 6.79 -0.86
CA MET A 71 14.76 7.23 0.26
C MET A 71 13.97 6.06 0.88
N ARG A 72 13.47 5.11 0.07
CA ARG A 72 12.85 3.87 0.58
C ARG A 72 13.84 3.04 1.40
N LYS A 73 15.07 2.82 0.94
CA LYS A 73 16.10 2.08 1.69
C LYS A 73 16.48 2.78 3.00
N GLU A 74 16.51 4.11 3.03
CA GLU A 74 16.78 4.88 4.25
C GLU A 74 15.63 4.75 5.26
N ARG A 75 14.37 4.89 4.81
CA ARG A 75 13.17 4.58 5.61
C ARG A 75 13.25 3.17 6.19
N ASP A 76 13.57 2.17 5.36
CA ASP A 76 13.59 0.77 5.76
C ASP A 76 14.73 0.45 6.74
N LYS A 77 15.82 1.23 6.72
CA LYS A 77 16.91 1.18 7.71
C LYS A 77 16.55 1.86 9.05
N LEU A 78 15.65 2.85 9.03
CA LEU A 78 15.22 3.59 10.22
C LEU A 78 14.02 2.94 10.92
N ALA A 79 13.06 2.40 10.16
CA ALA A 79 11.84 1.76 10.66
C ALA A 79 12.07 0.73 11.80
N PRO A 80 12.96 -0.29 11.68
CA PRO A 80 13.16 -1.26 12.75
C PRO A 80 13.75 -0.62 14.02
N LYS A 81 14.63 0.39 13.87
CA LYS A 81 15.17 1.13 15.02
C LYS A 81 14.07 1.87 15.78
N LEU A 82 13.17 2.52 15.03
CA LEU A 82 12.03 3.24 15.61
C LEU A 82 11.05 2.27 16.28
N VAL A 83 10.81 1.08 15.71
CA VAL A 83 9.98 0.03 16.35
C VAL A 83 10.58 -0.42 17.69
N VAL A 84 11.90 -0.63 17.78
CA VAL A 84 12.57 -0.98 19.04
C VAL A 84 12.42 0.15 20.07
N LEU A 85 12.65 1.40 19.66
CA LEU A 85 12.49 2.56 20.54
C LEU A 85 11.04 2.73 21.03
N ASN A 86 10.05 2.59 20.15
CA ASN A 86 8.62 2.63 20.49
C ASN A 86 8.24 1.51 21.47
N THR A 87 8.82 0.32 21.30
CA THR A 87 8.61 -0.82 22.23
C THR A 87 9.16 -0.50 23.62
N ARG A 88 10.38 0.04 23.70
CA ARG A 88 11.01 0.45 24.97
C ARG A 88 10.27 1.61 25.63
N ALA A 89 9.87 2.61 24.85
CA ALA A 89 9.09 3.77 25.32
C ALA A 89 7.74 3.32 25.90
N ARG A 90 7.00 2.45 25.21
CA ARG A 90 5.77 1.83 25.73
C ARG A 90 6.00 1.09 27.05
N SER A 91 7.06 0.28 27.16
CA SER A 91 7.37 -0.42 28.42
C SER A 91 7.69 0.55 29.56
N GLY A 92 8.43 1.63 29.29
CA GLY A 92 8.70 2.69 30.27
C GLY A 92 7.43 3.43 30.71
N MET A 93 6.59 3.83 29.75
CA MET A 93 5.30 4.48 30.00
C MET A 93 4.33 3.57 30.79
N ARG A 94 4.30 2.27 30.50
CA ARG A 94 3.55 1.27 31.28
C ARG A 94 4.02 1.21 32.74
N GLY A 95 5.33 1.32 32.99
CA GLY A 95 5.91 1.30 34.33
C GLY A 95 5.70 2.60 35.10
N TYR A 96 5.73 3.75 34.41
CA TYR A 96 5.60 5.08 35.02
C TYR A 96 4.15 5.47 35.29
N PHE A 97 3.28 5.41 34.27
CA PHE A 97 1.85 5.78 34.41
C PHE A 97 1.00 4.61 34.95
N GLY A 98 1.49 3.37 34.84
CA GLY A 98 0.74 2.17 35.18
C GLY A 98 -0.05 1.59 34.01
N ALA A 99 -0.30 0.28 34.03
CA ALA A 99 -0.82 -0.48 32.89
C ALA A 99 -2.31 -0.21 32.54
N GLN A 100 -3.07 0.43 33.43
CA GLN A 100 -4.48 0.79 33.24
C GLN A 100 -4.69 2.31 33.11
N SER A 101 -3.61 3.08 32.97
CA SER A 101 -3.68 4.54 32.87
C SER A 101 -4.27 5.02 31.54
N PRO A 102 -5.02 6.14 31.52
CA PRO A 102 -5.46 6.78 30.28
C PRO A 102 -4.31 7.09 29.31
N GLU A 103 -3.16 7.50 29.84
CA GLU A 103 -1.94 7.83 29.09
C GLU A 103 -1.38 6.59 28.38
N PHE A 104 -1.28 5.45 29.08
CA PHE A 104 -0.80 4.21 28.47
C PHE A 104 -1.82 3.61 27.49
N ALA A 105 -3.12 3.84 27.70
CA ALA A 105 -4.17 3.35 26.81
C ALA A 105 -4.06 3.95 25.38
N GLN A 106 -3.70 5.24 25.26
CA GLN A 106 -3.56 5.93 23.96
C GLN A 106 -2.49 5.30 23.05
N ILE A 107 -1.39 4.81 23.63
CA ILE A 107 -0.26 4.23 22.89
C ILE A 107 -0.35 2.71 22.72
N ARG A 108 -1.43 2.09 23.21
CA ARG A 108 -1.69 0.64 23.16
C ARG A 108 -2.21 0.22 21.78
N THR A 109 -1.41 0.46 20.74
CA THR A 109 -1.66 -0.08 19.41
C THR A 109 -1.64 -1.61 19.41
N GLY A 110 -2.59 -2.22 18.69
CA GLY A 110 -2.62 -3.65 18.35
C GLY A 110 -3.29 -4.59 19.35
N GLN A 111 -3.67 -4.15 20.55
CA GLN A 111 -4.55 -4.94 21.41
C GLN A 111 -6.00 -4.48 21.23
N SER A 112 -6.78 -5.33 20.58
CA SER A 112 -8.23 -5.28 20.64
C SER A 112 -8.70 -5.08 22.09
N HIS A 113 -9.81 -4.39 22.25
CA HIS A 113 -10.56 -4.44 23.49
C HIS A 113 -11.19 -5.83 23.60
N HIS A 114 -10.39 -6.84 23.98
CA HIS A 114 -10.94 -7.97 24.72
C HIS A 114 -11.53 -7.38 25.99
N ALA A 115 -12.84 -7.13 25.94
CA ALA A 115 -13.62 -6.75 27.09
C ALA A 115 -13.27 -7.71 28.23
N VAL A 116 -12.92 -7.16 29.38
CA VAL A 116 -12.66 -7.93 30.59
C VAL A 116 -13.91 -8.76 30.85
N ARG A 117 -13.83 -10.07 30.60
CA ARG A 117 -14.89 -11.00 30.99
C ARG A 117 -14.95 -10.89 32.51
N GLN A 118 -16.04 -10.30 33.02
CA GLN A 118 -16.16 -10.10 34.46
C GLN A 118 -16.08 -11.46 35.18
N PRO A 119 -15.53 -11.52 36.39
CA PRO A 119 -15.54 -12.75 37.17
C PRO A 119 -17.00 -13.20 37.33
N GLN A 120 -17.33 -14.37 36.80
CA GLN A 120 -18.64 -14.96 37.01
C GLN A 120 -18.70 -15.39 38.48
N GLU A 121 -19.61 -14.76 39.22
CA GLU A 121 -19.83 -15.00 40.64
C GLU A 121 -20.07 -16.51 40.90
N PRO A 122 -19.43 -17.12 41.91
CA PRO A 122 -19.58 -18.54 42.16
C PRO A 122 -21.04 -18.84 42.55
N ALA A 123 -21.71 -19.68 41.76
CA ALA A 123 -23.11 -20.03 41.98
C ALA A 123 -23.30 -20.59 43.39
N ALA A 124 -24.07 -19.86 44.21
CA ALA A 124 -24.33 -20.23 45.60
C ALA A 124 -25.05 -21.58 45.68
N ALA A 125 -24.62 -22.40 46.64
CA ALA A 125 -25.27 -23.66 46.93
C ALA A 125 -26.73 -23.45 47.35
N LYS A 126 -27.64 -24.24 46.78
CA LYS A 126 -28.95 -24.52 47.36
C LYS A 126 -29.06 -26.00 47.67
N SER A 127 -28.93 -26.31 48.96
CA SER A 127 -29.43 -27.56 49.53
C SER A 127 -30.94 -27.62 49.32
N GLU A 128 -31.46 -28.76 48.86
CA GLU A 128 -32.53 -29.46 49.56
C GLU A 128 -32.75 -30.87 48.97
N SER A 129 -32.91 -31.83 49.87
CA SER A 129 -33.30 -33.20 49.57
C SER A 129 -34.65 -33.46 50.21
N PRO A 130 -35.50 -34.27 49.58
CA PRO A 130 -36.37 -35.14 50.36
C PRO A 130 -36.25 -36.62 49.92
N ALA A 131 -36.04 -37.50 50.90
CA ALA A 131 -36.37 -38.93 50.77
C ALA A 131 -37.91 -39.10 50.68
N LYS A 132 -38.51 -40.18 50.16
CA LYS A 132 -38.52 -41.62 50.60
C LYS A 132 -39.65 -42.33 49.76
N PRO A 133 -40.07 -43.60 49.98
CA PRO A 133 -39.40 -44.92 50.17
C PRO A 133 -39.03 -45.60 48.81
N GLY A 134 -38.88 -46.92 48.58
CA GLY A 134 -38.86 -48.16 49.41
C GLY A 134 -39.58 -49.37 48.75
N ALA A 135 -39.33 -50.61 49.25
CA ALA A 135 -39.81 -51.94 48.78
C ALA A 135 -39.32 -52.39 47.37
N SER A 136 -38.38 -53.35 47.22
CA SER A 136 -38.48 -54.84 47.33
C SER A 136 -39.38 -55.47 46.25
N SER A 137 -39.05 -56.58 45.55
CA SER A 137 -38.09 -57.69 45.79
C SER A 137 -37.85 -58.50 44.50
N ASP A 138 -36.74 -59.26 44.45
CA ASP A 138 -36.48 -60.60 43.82
C ASP A 138 -37.02 -60.93 42.40
N SER A 139 -36.35 -61.73 41.55
CA SER A 139 -35.28 -62.73 41.75
C SER A 139 -34.24 -62.72 40.63
#